data_AF-Q98R19-F1
#
_entry.id   AF-Q98R19-F1
#
_cell.length_a   1.000
_cell.length_b   1.000
_cell.length_c   1.000
_cell.angle_alpha   90.00
_cell.angle_beta   90.00
_cell.angle_gamma   90.00
#
_symmetry.space_group_name_H-M   'P 1'
#
loop_
_entity.id
_entity.type
_entity.pdbx_description
1 polymer ?
#
loop_
_entity_poly.entity_id
_entity_poly.type
_entity_poly.pdbx_seq_one_letter_code
_entity_poly.pdbx_strand_id
1 'polypeptide(L)'
;MKISFYDFFNKHLNDSLIKMNIYKYSFYLLNIASLCLVFYSTIVSSLHLAAIIHRAKFPELAQSFSILGAGGSDFPIITTLVSASSSLLTSLTSFFVMKERFHRNKMIYEQLIIQKILYEANAGVYSDTQKKDYLLFEKTSEITGHKKYLDEEIND
;
A
#
# COMPACT_ATOMS: atom_id res chain seq x y z
N MET A 1 -0.35 34.53 -3.33
CA MET A 1 -1.26 33.83 -4.26
C MET A 1 -2.44 33.34 -3.42
N LYS A 2 -3.64 33.92 -3.54
CA LYS A 2 -4.81 33.45 -2.78
C LYS A 2 -5.32 32.18 -3.49
N ILE A 3 -5.19 31.03 -2.83
CA ILE A 3 -5.75 29.76 -3.33
C ILE A 3 -7.28 29.86 -3.17
N SER A 4 -8.04 29.59 -4.24
CA SER A 4 -9.50 29.52 -4.14
C SER A 4 -9.91 28.32 -3.29
N PHE A 5 -11.00 28.43 -2.52
CA PHE A 5 -11.56 27.30 -1.77
C PHE A 5 -11.88 26.11 -2.67
N TYR A 6 -12.27 26.38 -3.92
CA TYR A 6 -12.51 25.35 -4.92
C TYR A 6 -11.22 24.66 -5.40
N ASP A 7 -10.12 25.41 -5.53
CA ASP A 7 -8.81 24.84 -5.87
C ASP A 7 -8.28 23.95 -4.74
N PHE A 8 -8.49 24.37 -3.49
CA PHE A 8 -8.19 23.56 -2.30
C PHE A 8 -8.96 22.23 -2.33
N PHE A 9 -10.27 22.27 -2.62
CA PHE A 9 -11.09 21.06 -2.77
C PHE A 9 -10.55 20.14 -3.87
N ASN A 10 -10.32 20.65 -5.08
CA ASN A 10 -9.84 19.85 -6.20
C ASN A 10 -8.48 19.22 -5.93
N LYS A 11 -7.58 19.93 -5.24
CA LYS A 11 -6.30 19.38 -4.82
C LYS A 11 -6.51 18.17 -3.91
N HIS A 12 -7.33 18.29 -2.86
CA HIS A 12 -7.58 17.17 -1.94
C HIS A 12 -8.32 15.99 -2.60
N LEU A 13 -9.21 16.27 -3.55
CA LEU A 13 -9.87 15.24 -4.35
C LEU A 13 -8.85 14.45 -5.19
N ASN A 14 -7.98 15.15 -5.91
CA ASN A 14 -6.94 14.54 -6.74
C ASN A 14 -5.91 13.79 -5.89
N ASP A 15 -5.47 14.37 -4.77
CA ASP A 15 -4.53 13.72 -3.85
C ASP A 15 -5.12 12.41 -3.29
N SER A 16 -6.40 12.40 -2.96
CA SER A 16 -7.10 11.19 -2.47
C SER A 16 -7.18 10.11 -3.55
N LEU A 17 -7.46 10.49 -4.81
CA LEU A 17 -7.46 9.58 -5.95
C LEU A 17 -6.07 9.00 -6.23
N ILE A 18 -5.03 9.83 -6.21
CA ILE A 18 -3.64 9.40 -6.41
C ILE A 18 -3.24 8.42 -5.31
N LYS A 19 -3.49 8.75 -4.04
CA LYS A 19 -3.22 7.87 -2.89
C LYS A 19 -3.94 6.53 -3.01
N MET A 20 -5.23 6.55 -3.35
CA MET A 20 -6.02 5.35 -3.58
C MET A 20 -5.40 4.45 -4.66
N ASN A 21 -5.01 5.05 -5.80
CA ASN A 21 -4.38 4.31 -6.90
C ASN A 21 -3.00 3.75 -6.51
N ILE A 22 -2.16 4.53 -5.82
CA ILE A 22 -0.86 4.05 -5.32
C ILE A 22 -1.06 2.83 -4.43
N TYR A 23 -1.96 2.89 -3.45
CA TYR A 23 -2.20 1.74 -2.56
C TYR A 23 -2.74 0.53 -3.32
N LYS A 24 -3.62 0.73 -4.31
CA LYS A 24 -4.10 -0.34 -5.18
C LYS A 24 -2.96 -1.01 -5.95
N TYR A 25 -2.09 -0.24 -6.59
CA TYR A 25 -0.98 -0.81 -7.37
C TYR A 25 0.09 -1.45 -6.49
N SER A 26 0.47 -0.81 -5.39
CA SER A 26 1.39 -1.39 -4.41
C SER A 26 0.87 -2.72 -3.88
N PHE A 27 -0.43 -2.82 -3.63
CA PHE A 27 -1.06 -4.06 -3.21
C PHE A 27 -0.86 -5.17 -4.25
N TYR A 28 -1.20 -4.94 -5.52
CA TYR A 28 -1.04 -5.96 -6.55
C TYR A 28 0.43 -6.34 -6.78
N LEU A 29 1.33 -5.36 -6.78
CA LEU A 29 2.76 -5.58 -6.96
C LEU A 29 3.33 -6.45 -5.82
N LEU A 30 2.97 -6.16 -4.57
CA LEU A 30 3.41 -6.92 -3.41
C LEU A 30 2.94 -8.39 -3.47
N ASN A 31 1.70 -8.61 -3.93
CA ASN A 31 1.17 -9.97 -4.09
C ASN A 31 1.91 -10.75 -5.19
N ILE A 32 2.16 -10.13 -6.34
CA ILE A 32 2.92 -10.76 -7.43
C ILE A 32 4.35 -11.07 -6.98
N ALA A 33 5.03 -10.12 -6.33
CA ALA A 33 6.37 -10.32 -5.80
C ALA A 33 6.43 -11.46 -4.78
N SER A 34 5.44 -11.53 -3.88
CA SER A 34 5.31 -12.61 -2.90
C SER A 34 5.17 -13.97 -3.60
N LEU A 35 4.30 -14.07 -4.61
CA LEU A 35 4.12 -15.31 -5.38
C LEU A 35 5.41 -15.73 -6.10
N CYS A 36 6.12 -14.79 -6.72
CA CYS A 36 7.41 -15.05 -7.36
C CYS A 36 8.46 -15.55 -6.35
N LEU A 37 8.51 -14.97 -5.15
CA LEU A 37 9.43 -15.42 -4.08
C LEU A 37 9.11 -16.82 -3.59
N VAL A 38 7.84 -17.15 -3.39
CA VAL A 38 7.41 -18.51 -3.02
C VAL A 38 7.79 -19.52 -4.10
N PHE A 39 7.54 -19.18 -5.37
CA PHE A 39 7.89 -20.04 -6.50
C PHE A 39 9.41 -20.26 -6.61
N TYR A 40 10.18 -19.18 -6.53
CA TYR A 40 11.64 -19.22 -6.51
C TYR A 40 12.17 -20.08 -5.36
N SER A 41 11.69 -19.83 -4.14
CA SER A 41 12.08 -20.60 -2.96
C SER A 41 11.78 -22.09 -3.15
N THR A 42 10.62 -22.44 -3.71
CA THR A 42 10.24 -23.84 -3.94
C THR A 42 11.17 -24.53 -4.94
N ILE A 43 11.52 -23.86 -6.04
CA ILE A 43 12.46 -24.39 -7.04
C ILE A 43 13.84 -24.61 -6.42
N VAL A 44 14.39 -23.59 -5.74
CA VAL A 44 15.72 -23.66 -5.13
C VAL A 44 15.77 -24.76 -4.06
N SER A 45 14.76 -24.83 -3.19
CA SER A 45 14.66 -25.90 -2.18
C SER A 45 14.58 -27.29 -2.81
N SER A 46 13.82 -27.45 -3.89
CA SER A 46 13.69 -28.74 -4.60
C SER A 46 15.00 -29.17 -5.27
N LEU A 47 15.68 -28.24 -5.96
CA LEU A 47 16.99 -28.49 -6.59
C LEU A 47 18.04 -28.84 -5.55
N HIS A 48 18.06 -28.13 -4.41
CA HIS A 48 18.98 -28.42 -3.32
C HIS A 48 18.73 -29.82 -2.72
N LEU A 49 17.47 -30.17 -2.47
CA LEU A 49 17.11 -31.49 -1.95
C LEU A 49 17.53 -32.61 -2.92
N ALA A 50 17.29 -32.42 -4.22
CA ALA A 50 17.72 -33.36 -5.25
C ALA A 50 19.25 -33.50 -5.31
N ALA A 51 19.99 -32.39 -5.16
CA ALA A 51 21.45 -32.38 -5.12
C ALA A 51 22.01 -33.15 -3.92
N ILE A 52 21.36 -33.07 -2.75
CA ILE A 52 21.73 -33.85 -1.56
C ILE A 52 21.47 -35.35 -1.80
N ILE A 53 20.26 -35.72 -2.21
CA ILE A 53 19.86 -37.13 -2.39
C ILE A 53 20.74 -37.82 -3.44
N HIS A 54 21.08 -37.12 -4.52
CA HIS A 54 21.86 -37.67 -5.63
C HIS A 54 23.32 -37.21 -5.63
N ARG A 55 23.88 -36.82 -4.48
CA ARG A 55 25.26 -36.31 -4.37
C ARG A 55 26.32 -37.22 -4.99
N ALA A 56 26.16 -38.54 -4.87
CA ALA A 56 27.07 -39.52 -5.46
C ALA A 56 26.97 -39.61 -7.00
N LYS A 57 25.83 -39.20 -7.57
CA LYS A 57 25.52 -39.30 -9.00
C LYS A 57 25.77 -37.98 -9.74
N PHE A 58 25.68 -36.84 -9.05
CA PHE A 58 25.91 -35.50 -9.60
C PHE A 58 26.78 -34.64 -8.66
N PRO A 59 28.08 -34.95 -8.56
CA PRO A 59 28.99 -34.28 -7.61
C PRO A 59 29.18 -32.79 -7.90
N GLU A 60 29.19 -32.36 -9.16
CA GLU A 60 29.36 -30.94 -9.55
C GLU A 60 28.17 -30.07 -9.10
N LEU A 61 26.96 -30.63 -9.12
CA LEU A 61 25.74 -29.94 -8.70
C LEU A 61 25.71 -29.82 -7.17
N ALA A 62 26.14 -30.84 -6.44
CA ALA A 62 26.31 -30.76 -4.99
C ALA A 62 27.44 -29.80 -4.59
N GLN A 63 28.50 -29.70 -5.40
CA GLN A 63 29.65 -28.83 -5.12
C GLN A 63 29.32 -27.34 -5.36
N SER A 64 28.52 -27.01 -6.37
CA SER A 64 28.06 -25.63 -6.63
C SER A 64 27.18 -25.08 -5.50
N PHE A 65 26.37 -25.92 -4.85
CA PHE A 65 25.66 -25.55 -3.62
C PHE A 65 26.59 -25.50 -2.38
N SER A 66 27.71 -26.23 -2.38
CA SER A 66 28.72 -26.15 -1.31
C SER A 66 29.61 -24.90 -1.36
N ILE A 67 29.92 -24.39 -2.57
CA ILE A 67 30.78 -23.21 -2.77
C ILE A 67 30.09 -21.92 -2.31
N LEU A 68 28.75 -21.89 -2.26
CA LEU A 68 27.95 -20.83 -1.65
C LEU A 68 27.95 -20.85 -0.10
N GLY A 69 28.85 -21.61 0.53
CA GLY A 69 29.06 -21.62 1.98
C GLY A 69 28.62 -22.89 2.71
N ALA A 70 28.21 -23.95 2.00
CA ALA A 70 27.84 -25.23 2.61
C ALA A 70 29.06 -26.15 2.77
N GLY A 71 29.96 -25.79 3.68
CA GLY A 71 30.80 -26.76 4.35
C GLY A 71 29.93 -27.64 5.25
N GLY A 72 29.26 -28.64 4.67
CA GLY A 72 28.58 -29.73 5.39
C GLY A 72 27.39 -29.38 6.31
N SER A 73 26.95 -28.13 6.40
CA SER A 73 25.83 -27.74 7.27
C SER A 73 24.60 -27.30 6.48
N ASP A 74 23.41 -27.73 6.92
CA ASP A 74 22.08 -27.31 6.40
C ASP A 74 21.80 -25.79 6.52
N PHE A 75 22.81 -25.02 6.95
CA PHE A 75 22.75 -23.61 7.26
C PHE A 75 22.24 -22.73 6.11
N PRO A 76 22.63 -22.93 4.83
CA PRO A 76 22.09 -22.14 3.72
C PRO A 76 20.60 -22.40 3.48
N ILE A 77 20.12 -23.63 3.71
CA ILE A 77 18.70 -23.97 3.56
C ILE A 77 17.89 -23.28 4.65
N ILE A 78 18.33 -23.41 5.90
CA ILE A 78 17.65 -22.83 7.06
C ILE A 78 17.62 -21.30 6.95
N THR A 79 18.74 -20.68 6.56
CA THR A 79 18.79 -19.22 6.38
C THR A 79 17.91 -18.75 5.22
N THR A 80 17.86 -19.48 4.10
CA THR A 80 16.97 -19.15 2.97
C THR A 80 15.50 -19.31 3.36
N LEU A 81 15.16 -20.40 4.06
CA LEU A 81 13.80 -20.67 4.54
C LEU A 81 13.34 -19.63 5.56
N VAL A 82 14.20 -19.27 6.52
CA VAL A 82 13.93 -18.24 7.52
C VAL A 82 13.78 -16.87 6.86
N SER A 83 14.62 -16.55 5.88
CA SER A 83 14.56 -15.29 5.13
C SER A 83 13.28 -15.20 4.30
N ALA A 84 12.91 -16.28 3.60
CA ALA A 84 11.66 -16.37 2.84
C ALA A 84 10.44 -16.25 3.75
N SER A 85 10.44 -16.95 4.89
CA SER A 85 9.33 -16.91 5.86
C SER A 85 9.19 -15.52 6.50
N SER A 86 10.30 -14.88 6.85
CA SER A 86 10.32 -13.52 7.40
C SER A 86 9.84 -12.48 6.37
N SER A 87 10.27 -12.63 5.11
CA SER A 87 9.80 -11.79 4.01
C SER A 87 8.30 -11.96 3.76
N LEU A 88 7.80 -13.20 3.82
CA LEU A 88 6.38 -13.51 3.67
C LEU A 88 5.55 -12.88 4.80
N LEU A 89 5.96 -13.03 6.06
CA LEU A 89 5.29 -12.40 7.21
C LEU A 89 5.30 -10.87 7.11
N THR A 90 6.41 -10.28 6.69
CA THR A 90 6.53 -8.83 6.49
C THR A 90 5.61 -8.35 5.36
N SER A 91 5.54 -9.11 4.26
CA SER A 91 4.66 -8.85 3.13
C SER A 91 3.18 -8.96 3.54
N LEU A 92 2.82 -9.98 4.31
CA LEU A 92 1.46 -10.19 4.82
C LEU A 92 1.04 -9.07 5.79
N THR A 93 1.94 -8.65 6.67
CA THR A 93 1.69 -7.52 7.59
C THR A 93 1.50 -6.22 6.82
N SER A 94 2.36 -5.97 5.82
CA SER A 94 2.26 -4.81 4.93
C SER A 94 0.96 -4.83 4.11
N PHE A 95 0.49 -6.01 3.70
CA PHE A 95 -0.77 -6.19 2.99
C PHE A 95 -1.97 -5.72 3.82
N PHE A 96 -2.04 -6.09 5.10
CA PHE A 96 -3.14 -5.65 5.98
C PHE A 96 -3.14 -4.13 6.17
N VAL A 97 -1.96 -3.54 6.41
CA VAL A 97 -1.81 -2.09 6.54
C VAL A 97 -2.20 -1.36 5.24
N MET A 98 -1.76 -1.87 4.08
CA MET A 98 -2.11 -1.26 2.78
C MET A 98 -3.59 -1.38 2.47
N LYS A 99 -4.23 -2.51 2.80
CA LYS A 99 -5.67 -2.71 2.60
C LYS A 99 -6.48 -1.69 3.40
N GLU A 100 -6.14 -1.48 4.68
CA GLU A 100 -6.80 -0.50 5.54
C GLU A 100 -6.62 0.92 5.01
N ARG A 101 -5.38 1.30 4.65
CA ARG A 101 -5.08 2.60 4.04
C ARG A 101 -5.83 2.83 2.73
N PHE A 102 -5.93 1.81 1.88
CA PHE A 102 -6.72 1.87 0.65
C PHE A 102 -8.19 2.13 0.94
N HIS A 103 -8.81 1.37 1.87
CA HIS A 103 -10.22 1.54 2.22
C HIS A 103 -10.49 2.93 2.79
N ARG A 104 -9.62 3.42 3.68
CA ARG A 104 -9.75 4.76 4.23
C ARG A 104 -9.69 5.85 3.15
N ASN A 105 -8.72 5.79 2.24
CA ASN A 105 -8.60 6.80 1.17
C ASN A 105 -9.73 6.70 0.15
N LYS A 106 -10.23 5.48 -0.13
CA LYS A 106 -11.43 5.27 -0.94
C LYS A 106 -12.66 5.93 -0.31
N MET A 107 -12.88 5.73 0.99
CA MET A 107 -13.98 6.39 1.70
C MET A 107 -13.89 7.91 1.65
N ILE A 108 -12.69 8.47 1.90
CA ILE A 108 -12.45 9.93 1.81
C ILE A 108 -12.79 10.42 0.40
N TYR A 109 -12.31 9.74 -0.64
CA TYR A 109 -12.57 10.10 -2.03
C TYR A 109 -14.07 10.06 -2.37
N GLU A 110 -14.78 9.02 -1.96
CA GLU A 110 -16.23 8.89 -2.16
C GLU A 110 -17.00 10.02 -1.47
N GLN A 111 -16.63 10.36 -0.23
CA GLN A 111 -17.22 11.49 0.50
C GLN A 111 -16.97 12.82 -0.22
N LEU A 112 -15.74 13.07 -0.68
CA LEU A 112 -15.42 14.29 -1.43
C LEU A 112 -16.19 14.36 -2.76
N ILE A 113 -16.35 13.25 -3.48
CA ILE A 113 -17.20 13.20 -4.69
C ILE A 113 -18.65 13.58 -4.37
N ILE A 114 -19.22 13.05 -3.29
CA ILE A 114 -20.60 13.37 -2.91
C ILE A 114 -20.72 14.88 -2.63
N GLN A 115 -19.76 15.48 -1.92
CA GLN A 115 -19.75 16.93 -1.69
C GLN A 115 -19.64 17.71 -3.00
N LYS A 116 -18.82 17.24 -3.95
CA LYS A 116 -18.73 17.85 -5.30
C LYS A 116 -20.09 17.84 -6.00
N ILE A 117 -20.77 16.69 -6.01
CA ILE A 117 -22.07 16.52 -6.66
C ILE A 117 -23.12 17.45 -6.01
N LEU A 118 -23.19 17.48 -4.68
CA LEU A 118 -24.12 18.36 -3.96
C LEU A 118 -23.81 19.84 -4.22
N TYR A 119 -22.53 20.20 -4.27
CA TYR A 119 -22.07 21.54 -4.60
C TYR A 119 -22.48 21.90 -6.04
N GLU A 120 -22.16 21.09 -7.05
CA GLU A 120 -22.48 21.37 -8.46
C GLU A 120 -24.00 21.41 -8.70
N ALA A 121 -24.77 20.55 -8.03
CA ALA A 121 -26.22 20.50 -8.12
C ALA A 121 -26.94 21.60 -7.31
N ASN A 122 -26.24 22.41 -6.51
CA ASN A 122 -26.83 23.35 -5.54
C ASN A 122 -27.86 22.68 -4.63
N ALA A 123 -27.58 21.45 -4.18
CA ALA A 123 -28.52 20.63 -3.43
C ALA A 123 -28.14 20.54 -1.94
N GLY A 124 -29.14 20.28 -1.10
CA GLY A 124 -28.95 20.06 0.33
C GLY A 124 -28.35 21.28 1.05
N VAL A 125 -27.19 21.11 1.68
CA VAL A 125 -26.53 22.18 2.46
C VAL A 125 -26.06 23.35 1.58
N TYR A 126 -26.05 23.18 0.26
CA TYR A 126 -25.60 24.19 -0.70
C TYR A 126 -26.74 24.95 -1.41
N SER A 127 -27.99 24.76 -1.00
CA SER A 127 -29.16 25.35 -1.67
C SER A 127 -29.41 26.83 -1.39
N ASP A 128 -28.82 27.39 -0.33
CA ASP A 128 -29.09 28.76 0.14
C ASP A 128 -27.78 29.60 0.16
N THR A 129 -27.67 30.62 -0.69
CA THR A 129 -26.36 30.97 -1.28
C THR A 129 -25.87 32.40 -1.02
N GLN A 130 -24.95 32.52 -0.05
CA GLN A 130 -23.85 33.51 -0.10
C GLN A 130 -22.48 32.91 0.31
N LYS A 131 -22.45 31.75 1.00
CA LYS A 131 -21.23 31.16 1.57
C LYS A 131 -20.92 29.73 1.09
N LYS A 132 -21.37 29.38 -0.11
CA LYS A 132 -21.26 28.02 -0.68
C LYS A 132 -19.82 27.49 -0.73
N ASP A 133 -18.89 28.34 -1.15
CA ASP A 133 -17.47 27.99 -1.29
C ASP A 133 -16.81 27.74 0.07
N TYR A 134 -17.20 28.52 1.08
CA TYR A 134 -16.74 28.34 2.46
C TYR A 134 -17.26 27.03 3.06
N LEU A 135 -18.54 26.70 2.82
CA LEU A 135 -19.11 25.42 3.26
C LEU A 135 -18.43 24.22 2.58
N LEU A 136 -18.07 24.33 1.30
CA LEU A 136 -17.31 23.29 0.62
C LEU A 136 -15.93 23.12 1.26
N PHE A 137 -15.24 24.22 1.55
CA PHE A 137 -13.96 24.20 2.25
C PHE A 137 -14.06 23.56 3.64
N GLU A 138 -15.04 23.95 4.46
CA GLU A 138 -15.25 23.40 5.80
C GLU A 138 -15.49 21.89 5.75
N LYS A 139 -16.37 21.42 4.86
CA LYS A 139 -16.66 19.99 4.70
C LYS A 139 -15.46 19.20 4.20
N THR A 140 -14.67 19.79 3.30
CA THR A 140 -13.43 19.18 2.82
C THR A 140 -12.43 19.00 3.95
N SER A 141 -12.24 20.02 4.78
CA SER A 141 -11.33 20.00 5.93
C SER A 141 -11.79 19.02 7.01
N GLU A 142 -13.10 18.90 7.22
CA GLU A 142 -13.70 17.88 8.10
C GLU A 142 -13.43 16.46 7.60
N ILE A 143 -13.72 16.17 6.33
CA ILE A 143 -13.53 14.85 5.70
C ILE A 143 -12.06 14.43 5.70
N THR A 144 -11.16 15.37 5.42
CA THR A 144 -9.71 15.10 5.35
C THR A 144 -9.05 15.03 6.72
N GLY A 145 -9.77 15.36 7.80
CA GLY A 145 -9.25 15.32 9.17
C GLY A 145 -8.40 16.54 9.55
N HIS A 146 -8.46 17.61 8.77
CA HIS A 146 -7.80 18.89 9.06
C HIS A 146 -8.64 19.82 9.96
N LYS A 147 -9.84 19.40 10.37
CA LYS A 147 -10.75 20.18 11.23
C LYS A 147 -10.08 20.77 12.48
N LYS A 148 -9.14 20.02 13.08
CA LYS A 148 -8.41 20.45 14.28
C LYS A 148 -7.59 21.74 14.11
N TYR A 149 -7.14 22.04 12.89
CA TYR A 149 -6.37 23.25 12.59
C TYR A 149 -7.26 24.48 12.38
N LEU A 150 -8.53 24.29 12.00
CA LEU A 150 -9.46 25.40 11.76
C LEU A 150 -10.03 25.96 13.06
N ASP A 151 -10.24 25.11 14.06
CA ASP A 151 -10.75 25.56 15.37
C ASP A 151 -9.70 26.35 16.18
N GLU A 152 -8.40 26.18 15.87
CA GLU A 152 -7.30 26.93 16.48
C GLU A 152 -7.10 28.29 15.80
N GLU A 153 -7.20 28.37 14.47
CA GLU A 153 -6.98 29.62 13.70
C GLU A 153 -8.14 30.63 13.78
N ILE A 154 -9.34 30.20 14.20
CA ILE A 154 -10.54 31.06 14.36
C ILE A 154 -10.60 31.68 15.76
N ASN A 155 -9.85 31.15 16.73
CA ASN A 155 -9.84 31.61 18.12
C ASN A 155 -8.64 32.52 18.45
N ASP A 156 -7.78 32.82 17.48
CA ASP A 156 -6.70 33.83 17.52
C ASP A 156 -7.06 35.05 16.65
#